data_AF-A0A537U1E4-F1
#
_entry.id   AF-A0A537U1E4-F1
#
_cell.length_a   1.000
_cell.length_b   1.000
_cell.length_c   1.000
_cell.angle_alpha   90.00
_cell.angle_beta   90.00
_cell.angle_gamma   90.00
#
_symmetry.space_group_name_H-M   'P 1'
#
loop_
_entity.id
_entity.type
_entity.pdbx_description
1 polymer ?
#
loop_
_entity_poly.entity_id
_entity_poly.type
_entity_poly.pdbx_seq_one_letter_code
_entity_poly.pdbx_strand_id
1 'polypeptide(L)'
;MDAQVLIVGAGPTGLTLAIDLGLRGVRAIVIEQKDAPQFLPKMERCNARTMEIYRRMGIAEQVRAAGLPAHCPMDIFVVLSLVEPPLVHHVHPSVAEAKAQIARSQDGGQPLEPY
;
A
#
# COMPACT_ATOMS: atom_id res chain seq x y z
N MET A 1 -31.45 1.51 -9.19
CA MET A 1 -30.23 1.09 -8.46
C MET A 1 -30.56 1.20 -6.98
N ASP A 2 -30.42 0.13 -6.21
CA ASP A 2 -30.62 0.13 -4.75
C ASP A 2 -29.28 -0.13 -4.07
N ALA A 3 -28.84 0.77 -3.19
CA ALA A 3 -27.58 0.67 -2.45
C ALA A 3 -27.76 1.28 -1.06
N GLN A 4 -27.08 0.68 -0.08
CA GLN A 4 -27.00 1.26 1.27
C GLN A 4 -25.99 2.41 1.31
N VAL A 5 -24.94 2.33 0.48
CA VAL A 5 -23.87 3.33 0.38
C VAL A 5 -23.56 3.64 -1.08
N LEU A 6 -23.49 4.91 -1.43
CA LEU A 6 -22.96 5.39 -2.70
C LEU A 6 -21.55 5.97 -2.48
N ILE A 7 -20.55 5.40 -3.13
CA ILE A 7 -19.15 5.83 -3.06
C ILE A 7 -18.84 6.62 -4.33
N VAL A 8 -18.48 7.89 -4.17
CA VAL A 8 -18.10 8.77 -5.29
C VAL A 8 -16.58 8.81 -5.41
N GLY A 9 -16.04 8.11 -6.41
CA GLY A 9 -14.62 8.00 -6.74
C GLY A 9 -14.05 6.60 -6.53
N ALA A 10 -13.45 6.03 -7.57
CA ALA A 10 -12.73 4.75 -7.56
C ALA A 10 -11.21 4.94 -7.39
N GLY A 11 -10.80 5.92 -6.59
CA GLY A 11 -9.42 6.04 -6.12
C GLY A 11 -9.08 5.00 -5.04
N PRO A 12 -7.82 4.96 -4.55
CA PRO A 12 -7.39 3.99 -3.54
C PRO A 12 -8.30 3.95 -2.32
N THR A 13 -8.72 5.09 -1.80
CA THR A 13 -9.62 5.18 -0.64
C THR A 13 -11.01 4.64 -0.93
N GLY A 14 -11.60 4.99 -2.09
CA GLY A 14 -12.95 4.55 -2.46
C GLY A 14 -13.03 3.05 -2.71
N LEU A 15 -12.03 2.49 -3.40
CA LEU A 15 -11.95 1.04 -3.62
C LEU A 15 -11.66 0.28 -2.32
N THR A 16 -10.78 0.82 -1.46
CA THR A 16 -10.52 0.23 -0.13
C THR A 16 -11.81 0.21 0.72
N LEU A 17 -12.60 1.28 0.69
CA LEU A 17 -13.90 1.36 1.38
C LEU A 17 -14.90 0.36 0.79
N ALA A 18 -14.97 0.25 -0.54
CA ALA A 18 -15.87 -0.70 -1.20
C ALA A 18 -15.56 -2.15 -0.79
N ILE A 19 -14.28 -2.52 -0.71
CA ILE A 19 -13.85 -3.84 -0.23
C ILE A 19 -14.24 -4.04 1.24
N ASP A 20 -13.95 -3.08 2.14
CA ASP A 20 -14.30 -3.20 3.57
C ASP A 20 -15.81 -3.36 3.78
N LEU A 21 -16.63 -2.59 3.05
CA LEU A 21 -18.10 -2.67 3.11
C LEU A 21 -18.60 -4.02 2.56
N GLY A 22 -18.07 -4.46 1.43
CA GLY A 22 -18.41 -5.76 0.83
C GLY A 22 -18.12 -6.93 1.75
N LEU A 23 -16.95 -6.94 2.40
CA LEU A 23 -16.57 -7.95 3.39
C LEU A 23 -17.50 -7.99 4.62
N ARG A 24 -18.23 -6.90 4.88
CA ARG A 24 -19.20 -6.79 5.99
C ARG A 24 -20.65 -6.98 5.52
N GLY A 25 -20.87 -7.34 4.26
CA GLY A 25 -22.20 -7.55 3.69
C GLY A 25 -22.99 -6.27 3.41
N VAL A 26 -22.35 -5.10 3.38
CA VAL A 26 -23.01 -3.82 3.09
C VAL A 26 -23.02 -3.60 1.57
N ARG A 27 -24.22 -3.39 1.00
CA ARG A 27 -24.36 -3.12 -0.44
C ARG A 27 -23.89 -1.70 -0.77
N ALA A 28 -22.77 -1.60 -1.46
CA ALA A 28 -22.22 -0.34 -1.95
C ALA A 28 -22.20 -0.29 -3.48
N ILE A 29 -22.44 0.91 -4.05
CA ILE A 29 -22.20 1.21 -5.46
C ILE A 29 -21.06 2.23 -5.52
N VAL A 30 -20.06 1.97 -6.36
CA VAL A 30 -18.99 2.92 -6.67
C VAL A 30 -19.31 3.60 -7.99
N ILE A 31 -19.23 4.92 -8.04
CA ILE A 31 -19.26 5.69 -9.28
C ILE A 31 -17.91 6.38 -9.49
N GLU A 32 -17.40 6.33 -10.70
CA GLU A 32 -16.14 6.93 -11.10
C GLU A 32 -16.34 7.66 -12.42
N GLN A 33 -15.72 8.83 -12.56
CA GLN A 33 -15.83 9.66 -13.75
C GLN A 33 -14.91 9.16 -14.87
N LYS A 34 -13.77 8.57 -14.53
CA LYS A 34 -12.78 8.06 -15.48
C LYS A 34 -13.10 6.62 -15.89
N ASP A 35 -12.99 6.33 -17.18
CA ASP A 35 -13.20 4.98 -17.71
C ASP A 35 -12.11 3.98 -17.27
N ALA A 36 -10.93 4.47 -16.88
CA ALA A 36 -9.81 3.65 -16.45
C ALA A 36 -8.90 4.38 -15.44
N PRO A 37 -8.09 3.65 -14.65
CA PRO A 37 -7.05 4.23 -13.80
C PRO A 37 -6.05 5.07 -14.62
N GLN A 38 -5.47 6.09 -13.98
CA GLN A 38 -4.48 6.95 -14.62
C GLN A 38 -3.15 6.19 -14.81
N PHE A 39 -2.55 6.29 -16.00
CA PHE A 39 -1.31 5.58 -16.34
C PHE A 39 -0.11 6.02 -15.49
N LEU A 40 -0.07 7.30 -15.11
CA LEU A 40 1.02 7.84 -14.30
C LEU A 40 0.80 7.48 -12.82
N PRO A 41 1.70 6.68 -12.20
CA PRO A 41 1.61 6.37 -10.79
C PRO A 41 1.78 7.64 -9.97
N LYS A 42 0.95 7.80 -8.94
CA LYS A 42 1.01 8.92 -7.98
C LYS A 42 1.52 8.50 -6.60
N MET A 43 1.62 7.20 -6.37
CA MET A 43 2.01 6.61 -5.10
C MET A 43 2.81 5.33 -5.39
N GLU A 44 4.08 5.30 -4.98
CA GLU A 44 4.95 4.14 -5.13
C GLU A 44 5.00 3.22 -3.89
N ARG A 45 4.66 3.73 -2.70
CA ARG A 45 4.84 3.02 -1.42
C ARG A 45 3.57 3.07 -0.57
N CYS A 46 3.13 1.91 -0.08
CA CYS A 46 2.18 1.85 1.02
C CYS A 46 2.94 1.94 2.35
N ASN A 47 2.38 2.53 3.40
CA ASN A 47 3.01 2.42 4.71
C ASN A 47 2.58 1.10 5.38
N ALA A 48 3.29 0.73 6.45
CA ALA A 48 3.00 -0.48 7.23
C ALA A 48 1.52 -0.55 7.65
N ARG A 49 0.92 0.57 8.11
CA ARG A 49 -0.46 0.60 8.57
C ARG A 49 -1.48 0.30 7.46
N THR A 50 -1.27 0.84 6.26
CA THR A 50 -2.07 0.51 5.08
C THR A 50 -1.92 -0.98 4.73
N MET A 51 -0.70 -1.52 4.79
CA MET A 51 -0.48 -2.93 4.54
C MET A 51 -1.17 -3.83 5.58
N GLU A 52 -1.22 -3.44 6.86
CA GLU A 52 -2.00 -4.17 7.88
C GLU A 52 -3.50 -4.19 7.58
N ILE A 53 -4.04 -3.08 7.05
CA ILE A 53 -5.43 -2.99 6.61
C ILE A 53 -5.66 -3.95 5.43
N TYR A 54 -4.75 -3.95 4.45
CA TYR A 54 -4.78 -4.90 3.32
C TYR A 54 -4.60 -6.35 3.75
N ARG A 55 -3.84 -6.62 4.82
CA ARG A 55 -3.71 -7.95 5.42
C ARG A 55 -5.04 -8.41 5.99
N ARG A 56 -5.73 -7.53 6.73
CA ARG A 56 -7.08 -7.79 7.26
C ARG A 56 -8.10 -8.04 6.14
N MET A 57 -7.95 -7.36 5.01
CA MET A 57 -8.79 -7.54 3.81
C MET A 57 -8.41 -8.78 2.99
N GLY A 58 -7.29 -9.45 3.30
CA GLY A 58 -6.80 -10.62 2.56
C GLY A 58 -6.11 -10.32 1.24
N ILE A 59 -5.75 -9.07 0.97
CA ILE A 59 -5.16 -8.62 -0.32
C ILE A 59 -3.69 -8.17 -0.22
N ALA A 60 -3.07 -8.19 0.96
CA ALA A 60 -1.70 -7.72 1.15
C ALA A 60 -0.68 -8.38 0.20
N GLU A 61 -0.72 -9.70 0.04
CA GLU A 61 0.23 -10.39 -0.86
C GLU A 61 -0.02 -10.07 -2.34
N GLN A 62 -1.28 -9.84 -2.74
CA GLN A 62 -1.60 -9.39 -4.11
C GLN A 62 -1.02 -7.99 -4.37
N VAL A 63 -1.15 -7.08 -3.40
CA VAL A 63 -0.56 -5.74 -3.47
C VAL A 63 0.96 -5.83 -3.56
N ARG A 64 1.61 -6.68 -2.76
CA ARG A 64 3.08 -6.88 -2.81
C ARG A 64 3.54 -7.45 -4.16
N ALA A 65 2.82 -8.43 -4.69
CA ALA A 65 3.14 -9.05 -5.98
C ALA A 65 3.02 -8.09 -7.17
N ALA A 66 2.20 -7.03 -7.05
CA ALA A 66 2.06 -5.99 -8.06
C ALA A 66 3.12 -4.88 -7.97
N GLY A 67 3.89 -4.84 -6.88
CA GLY A 67 4.90 -3.80 -6.61
C GLY A 67 6.33 -4.21 -6.99
N LEU A 68 7.30 -3.55 -6.35
CA LEU A 68 8.72 -3.90 -6.50
C LEU A 68 9.03 -5.30 -5.94
N PRO A 69 10.04 -6.01 -6.48
CA PRO A 69 10.48 -7.29 -5.93
C PRO A 69 10.82 -7.18 -4.44
N ALA A 70 10.42 -8.19 -3.65
CA ALA A 70 10.49 -8.13 -2.18
C ALA A 70 11.91 -7.96 -1.60
N HIS A 71 12.95 -8.27 -2.36
CA HIS A 71 14.36 -8.12 -1.99
C HIS A 71 14.97 -6.78 -2.42
N CYS A 72 14.21 -5.95 -3.15
CA CYS A 72 14.66 -4.61 -3.54
C CYS A 72 14.38 -3.63 -2.39
N PRO A 73 15.42 -3.00 -1.80
CA PRO A 73 15.20 -1.95 -0.81
C PRO A 73 14.65 -0.69 -1.47
N MET A 74 13.73 -0.01 -0.79
CA MET A 74 13.21 1.28 -1.23
C MET A 74 13.93 2.40 -0.44
N ASP A 75 15.22 2.57 -0.71
CA ASP A 75 16.04 3.61 -0.11
C ASP A 75 15.57 5.01 -0.53
N ILE A 76 15.78 6.00 0.34
CA ILE A 76 15.48 7.41 0.03
C ILE A 76 16.79 8.16 -0.17
N PHE A 77 16.93 8.79 -1.33
CA PHE A 77 18.05 9.65 -1.66
C PHE A 77 17.57 11.09 -1.77
N VAL A 78 18.26 12.02 -1.09
CA VAL A 78 18.08 13.46 -1.29
C VAL A 78 19.28 13.95 -2.09
N VAL A 79 19.03 14.44 -3.30
CA VAL A 79 20.08 14.81 -4.27
C VAL A 79 19.79 16.20 -4.83
N LEU A 80 20.85 16.94 -5.20
CA LEU A 80 20.71 18.18 -5.99
C LEU A 80 20.60 17.87 -7.49
N SER A 81 21.17 16.74 -7.91
CA SER A 81 21.22 16.26 -9.28
C SER A 81 21.34 14.73 -9.30
N LEU A 82 20.81 14.07 -10.33
CA LEU A 82 20.88 12.60 -10.48
C LEU A 82 22.28 12.10 -10.87
N VAL A 83 23.19 12.98 -11.27
CA VAL A 83 24.57 12.64 -11.66
C VAL A 83 25.60 12.98 -10.58
N GLU A 84 25.14 13.51 -9.45
CA GLU A 84 25.97 13.85 -8.30
C GLU A 84 25.73 12.89 -7.14
N PRO A 85 26.70 12.72 -6.22
CA PRO A 85 26.48 11.95 -5.00
C PRO A 85 25.32 12.52 -4.16
N PRO A 86 24.58 11.68 -3.42
CA PRO A 86 23.47 12.14 -2.60
C PRO A 86 23.95 12.98 -1.43
N LEU A 87 23.19 14.03 -1.10
CA LEU A 87 23.36 14.77 0.15
C LEU A 87 22.96 13.91 1.35
N VAL A 88 21.90 13.11 1.18
CA VAL A 88 21.40 12.18 2.20
C VAL A 88 21.02 10.87 1.53
N HIS A 89 21.41 9.76 2.16
CA HIS A 89 20.98 8.42 1.81
C HIS A 89 20.39 7.76 3.05
N HIS A 90 19.06 7.60 3.06
CA HIS A 90 18.36 6.83 4.07
C HIS A 90 18.19 5.40 3.57
N VAL A 91 18.96 4.48 4.15
CA VAL A 91 18.86 3.06 3.89
C VAL A 91 17.63 2.49 4.58
N HIS A 92 16.85 1.71 3.83
CA HIS A 92 15.68 1.01 4.33
C HIS A 92 15.81 -0.50 4.11
N PRO A 93 15.37 -1.34 5.06
CA PRO A 93 15.32 -2.78 4.82
C PRO A 93 14.35 -3.07 3.68
N SER A 94 14.69 -4.01 2.81
CA SER A 94 13.74 -4.55 1.84
C SER A 94 12.52 -5.18 2.53
N VAL A 95 11.44 -5.42 1.78
CA VAL A 95 10.23 -6.06 2.33
C VAL A 95 10.57 -7.43 2.94
N ALA A 96 11.44 -8.22 2.29
CA ALA A 96 11.86 -9.52 2.79
C ALA A 96 12.63 -9.42 4.12
N GLU A 97 13.57 -8.46 4.21
CA GLU A 97 14.32 -8.22 5.44
C GLU A 97 13.41 -7.71 6.57
N ALA A 98 12.51 -6.79 6.26
CA ALA A 98 11.54 -6.26 7.22
C ALA A 98 10.60 -7.36 7.74
N LYS A 99 10.08 -8.25 6.87
CA LYS A 99 9.29 -9.42 7.31
C LYS A 99 10.10 -10.31 8.26
N ALA A 100 11.37 -10.57 7.95
CA ALA A 100 12.24 -11.37 8.81
C ALA A 100 12.53 -10.68 10.15
N GLN A 101 12.66 -9.35 10.19
CA GLN A 101 12.82 -8.57 11.42
C GLN A 101 11.56 -8.62 12.28
N ILE A 102 10.38 -8.39 11.69
CA ILE A 102 9.07 -8.46 12.35
C ILE A 102 8.87 -9.85 12.98
N ALA A 103 9.14 -10.92 12.22
CA ALA A 103 8.97 -12.30 12.70
C ALA A 103 9.88 -12.66 13.90
N ARG A 104 10.99 -11.94 14.10
CA ARG A 104 11.89 -12.13 15.25
C ARG A 104 11.51 -11.28 16.47
N SER A 105 10.68 -10.25 16.31
CA SER A 105 10.24 -9.40 17.43
C SER A 105 9.27 -10.18 18.33
N GLN A 106 9.43 -9.99 19.65
CA GLN A 106 8.59 -10.60 20.69
C GLN A 106 7.95 -9.57 21.62
N ASP A 107 8.26 -8.29 21.42
CA ASP A 107 7.86 -7.16 22.29
C ASP A 107 6.61 -6.43 21.79
N GLY A 108 6.07 -6.83 20.63
CA GLY A 108 4.93 -6.18 19.99
C GLY A 108 5.22 -4.77 19.48
N GLY A 109 6.50 -4.35 19.44
CA GLY A 109 6.90 -3.02 18.97
C GLY A 109 6.93 -2.89 17.44
N GLN A 110 6.87 -4.01 16.72
CA GLN A 110 6.90 -4.07 15.27
C GLN A 110 5.50 -4.09 14.66
N PRO A 111 5.30 -3.49 13.47
CA PRO A 111 4.03 -3.63 12.75
C PRO A 111 3.84 -5.07 12.27
N LEU A 112 2.61 -5.45 11.96
CA LEU A 112 2.29 -6.79 11.42
C LEU A 112 2.65 -6.94 9.94
N GLU A 113 2.90 -5.82 9.26
CA GLU A 113 3.31 -5.77 7.86
C GLU A 113 4.42 -4.73 7.67
N PRO A 114 5.43 -5.01 6.83
CA PRO A 114 6.32 -3.99 6.31
C PRO A 114 5.56 -2.92 5.52
N TYR A 115 6.26 -1.83 5.23
CA TYR A 115 5.86 -0.90 4.16
C TYR A 115 5.70 -1.59 2.79
#